data_AF-A0A6P1MLY9-F1
#
_entry.id   AF-A0A6P1MLY9-F1
#
_cell.length_a   1.000
_cell.length_b   1.000
_cell.length_c   1.000
_cell.angle_alpha   90.00
_cell.angle_beta   90.00
_cell.angle_gamma   90.00
#
_symmetry.space_group_name_H-M   'P 1'
#
loop_
_entity.id
_entity.type
_entity.pdbx_description
1 polymer ?
#
loop_
_entity_poly.entity_id
_entity_poly.type
_entity_poly.pdbx_seq_one_letter_code
_entity_poly.pdbx_strand_id
1 'polypeptide(L)' 'MKYLITGGNGFIGSHLTLRLLSKGHEVTVLDNFRTSPPID' A
#
# COMPACT_ATOMS: atom_id res chain seq x y z
N MET A 1 8.44 9.29 -9.94
CA MET A 1 9.40 8.63 -9.02
C MET A 1 9.02 7.17 -8.85
N LYS A 2 9.92 6.35 -8.31
CA LYS A 2 9.66 4.94 -7.98
C LYS A 2 9.47 4.80 -6.47
N TYR A 3 8.41 4.11 -6.05
CA TYR A 3 8.08 3.88 -4.64
C TYR A 3 7.99 2.38 -4.33
N LEU A 4 8.54 1.97 -3.20
CA LEU A 4 8.26 0.67 -2.57
C LEU A 4 7.34 0.91 -1.38
N ILE A 5 6.19 0.24 -1.37
CA ILE A 5 5.21 0.33 -0.28
C ILE A 5 5.10 -1.03 0.39
N THR A 6 5.42 -1.09 1.68
CA THR A 6 5.11 -2.25 2.52
C THR A 6 3.70 -2.14 3.08
N GLY A 7 2.90 -3.21 3.04
CA GLY A 7 1.51 -3.17 3.54
C GLY A 7 0.54 -2.45 2.58
N GLY A 8 0.87 -2.41 1.28
CA GLY A 8 0.09 -1.70 0.26
C GLY A 8 -1.30 -2.28 0.00
N ASN A 9 -1.62 -3.48 0.50
CA ASN A 9 -2.94 -4.09 0.42
C ASN A 9 -3.86 -3.72 1.61
N GLY A 10 -3.35 -3.00 2.61
CA GLY A 10 -4.15 -2.48 3.73
C GLY A 10 -5.00 -1.25 3.36
N PHE A 11 -5.83 -0.76 4.29
CA PHE A 11 -6.70 0.40 4.07
C PHE A 11 -5.91 1.64 3.62
N ILE A 12 -4.89 2.05 4.37
CA ILE A 12 -4.06 3.22 4.02
C ILE A 12 -3.18 2.93 2.80
N GLY A 13 -2.56 1.75 2.77
CA GLY A 13 -1.62 1.36 1.72
C GLY A 13 -2.25 1.36 0.33
N SER A 14 -3.49 0.87 0.20
CA SER A 14 -4.21 0.78 -1.07
C SER A 14 -4.58 2.17 -1.61
N HIS A 15 -5.09 3.06 -0.75
CA HIS A 15 -5.40 4.44 -1.12
C HIS A 15 -4.14 5.24 -1.49
N LEU A 16 -3.03 5.05 -0.75
CA LEU A 16 -1.76 5.67 -1.08
C LEU A 16 -1.22 5.18 -2.43
N THR A 17 -1.29 3.87 -2.68
CA THR A 17 -0.89 3.26 -3.96
C THR A 17 -1.66 3.88 -5.12
N LEU A 18 -2.99 3.93 -5.04
CA LEU A 18 -3.85 4.56 -6.05
C LEU A 18 -3.50 6.04 -6.26
N ARG A 19 -3.27 6.79 -5.18
CA ARG A 19 -2.91 8.22 -5.25
C ARG A 19 -1.55 8.46 -5.89
N LEU A 20 -0.57 7.59 -5.69
CA LEU A 20 0.75 7.70 -6.30
C LEU A 20 0.71 7.31 -7.78
N LEU A 21 -0.02 6.22 -8.11
CA LEU A 21 -0.26 5.83 -9.51
C LEU A 21 -0.99 6.94 -10.27
N SER A 22 -2.00 7.58 -9.68
CA SER A 22 -2.74 8.70 -10.31
C SER A 22 -1.86 9.94 -10.59
N LYS A 23 -0.69 10.04 -9.95
CA LYS A 23 0.30 11.11 -10.18
C LYS A 23 1.39 10.70 -11.19
N GLY A 24 1.24 9.55 -11.86
CA GLY A 24 2.21 9.04 -12.83
C GLY A 24 3.48 8.47 -12.20
N HIS A 25 3.41 8.02 -10.94
CA HIS A 25 4.52 7.36 -10.28
C HIS A 25 4.48 5.84 -10.48
N GLU A 26 5.65 5.22 -10.49
CA GLU A 26 5.80 3.76 -10.50
C GLU A 26 5.78 3.27 -9.05
N VAL A 27 4.96 2.26 -8.76
CA VAL A 27 4.77 1.74 -7.40
C VAL A 27 4.93 0.23 -7.42
N THR A 28 5.80 -0.28 -6.55
CA THR A 28 5.89 -1.72 -6.21
C THR A 28 5.33 -1.90 -4.81
N VAL A 29 4.41 -2.85 -4.64
CA VAL A 29 3.83 -3.20 -3.34
C VAL A 29 4.44 -4.51 -2.85
N LEU A 30 4.93 -4.51 -1.60
CA LEU A 30 5.31 -5.71 -0.87
C LEU A 30 4.34 -5.92 0.28
N ASP A 31 3.58 -7.01 0.23
CA ASP A 31 2.57 -7.32 1.23
C ASP A 31 2.59 -8.81 1.56
N ASN A 32 2.32 -9.16 2.82
CA ASN A 32 2.24 -10.54 3.30
C ASN A 32 0.78 -10.98 3.57
N PHE A 33 -0.19 -10.14 3.26
CA PHE A 33 -1.63 -10.34 3.42
C PHE A 33 -2.09 -10.59 4.87
N ARG A 34 -1.28 -10.23 5.87
CA ARG A 34 -1.70 -10.29 7.28
C ARG A 34 -2.45 -9.02 7.65
N THR A 35 -3.61 -9.18 8.28
CA THR A 35 -4.33 -8.06 8.90
C THR A 35 -3.95 -7.93 10.37
N SER A 36 -4.16 -6.74 10.93
CA SER A 36 -4.08 -6.55 12.38
C SER A 36 -5.09 -7.48 13.07
N PRO A 37 -4.73 -8.10 14.21
CA PRO A 37 -5.70 -8.80 15.03
C PRO A 37 -6.76 -7.82 15.54
N PRO A 38 -7.94 -8.34 15.95
CA PRO A 38 -8.86 -7.57 16.78
C PRO A 38 -8.10 -6.95 17.96
N ILE A 39 -8.44 -5.71 18.29
CA ILE A 39 -8.02 -5.11 19.55
C ILE A 39 -9.13 -5.45 20.53
N ASP A 40 -8.85 -6.38 21.44
CA ASP A 40 -9.71 -6.69 22.59
C ASP A 40 -9.68 -5.53 23.61
#